data_AF-A0A7S2R792-F1
#
_entry.id   AF-A0A7S2R792-F1
#
_cell.length_a   1.000
_cell.length_b   1.000
_cell.length_c   1.000
_cell.angle_alpha   90.00
_cell.angle_beta   90.00
_cell.angle_gamma   90.00
#
_symmetry.space_group_name_H-M   'P 1'
#
loop_
_entity.id
_entity.type
_entity.pdbx_description
1 polymer ?
#
loop_
_entity_poly.entity_id
_entity_poly.type
_entity_poly.pdbx_seq_one_letter_code
_entity_poly.pdbx_strand_id
1 'polypeptide(L)'
;EICERTIKLTRHHLIPKATWPRIKRRLQNSSSAIAKNDFAAATKILGIDVSNGLDTVFPEFPKNASGASISTYLGHHVCKICSPCHSMVHRLHTEMELAEHYNTVEKLLSDERLIKFAKWANKQKPGKHAMVR
;
A
#
# COMPACT_ATOMS: atom_id res chain seq x y z
N GLU A 1 5.72 -9.42 -8.21
CA GLU A 1 5.18 -10.35 -7.20
C GLU A 1 6.13 -10.37 -6.00
N ILE A 2 5.67 -10.69 -4.79
CA ILE A 2 6.54 -10.68 -3.59
C ILE A 2 7.41 -11.94 -3.50
N CYS A 3 6.86 -13.12 -3.79
CA CYS A 3 7.55 -14.41 -3.62
C CYS A 3 8.09 -15.00 -4.92
N GLU A 4 7.94 -14.32 -6.06
CA GLU A 4 8.43 -14.76 -7.38
C GLU A 4 7.99 -16.19 -7.77
N ARG A 5 6.78 -16.59 -7.39
CA ARG A 5 6.26 -17.95 -7.68
C ARG A 5 5.32 -17.87 -8.85
N THR A 6 5.43 -18.79 -9.79
CA THR A 6 4.54 -18.89 -10.96
C THR A 6 3.16 -19.46 -10.60
N ILE A 7 2.40 -18.74 -9.79
CA ILE A 7 1.04 -19.11 -9.34
C ILE A 7 0.06 -17.96 -9.51
N LYS A 8 -1.24 -18.29 -9.56
CA LYS A 8 -2.29 -17.29 -9.77
C LYS A 8 -2.22 -16.17 -8.73
N LEU A 9 -2.18 -14.95 -9.22
CA LEU A 9 -2.15 -13.74 -8.41
C LEU A 9 -3.55 -13.22 -8.08
N THR A 10 -3.65 -12.57 -6.93
CA THR A 10 -4.77 -11.78 -6.44
C THR A 10 -4.40 -10.30 -6.46
N ARG A 11 -5.42 -9.43 -6.49
CA ARG A 11 -5.24 -7.98 -6.30
C ARG A 11 -5.27 -7.67 -4.80
N HIS A 12 -4.21 -7.06 -4.29
CA HIS A 12 -4.10 -6.57 -2.92
C HIS A 12 -4.07 -5.04 -2.93
N HIS A 13 -4.90 -4.39 -2.13
CA HIS A 13 -4.90 -2.92 -2.04
C HIS A 13 -3.84 -2.51 -1.03
N LEU A 14 -2.87 -1.71 -1.47
CA LEU A 14 -1.77 -1.23 -0.62
C LEU A 14 -2.28 -0.32 0.50
N ILE A 15 -3.37 0.41 0.23
CA ILE A 15 -4.16 1.10 1.23
C ILE A 15 -5.49 0.33 1.35
N PRO A 16 -5.72 -0.43 2.44
CA PRO A 16 -6.91 -1.26 2.58
C PRO A 16 -8.22 -0.47 2.51
N LYS A 17 -9.25 -1.05 1.88
CA LYS A 17 -10.56 -0.39 1.68
C LYS A 17 -11.20 0.09 2.98
N ALA A 18 -11.02 -0.65 4.07
CA ALA A 18 -11.55 -0.27 5.38
C ALA A 18 -10.94 1.04 5.92
N THR A 19 -9.73 1.40 5.50
CA THR A 19 -9.07 2.64 5.94
C THR A 19 -9.39 3.85 5.06
N TRP A 20 -10.00 3.65 3.88
CA TRP A 20 -10.26 4.71 2.91
C TRP A 20 -11.05 5.90 3.48
N PRO A 21 -12.12 5.73 4.28
CA PRO A 21 -12.83 6.89 4.85
C PRO A 21 -11.92 7.75 5.73
N ARG A 22 -11.02 7.12 6.50
CA ARG A 22 -10.08 7.80 7.38
C ARG A 22 -8.97 8.49 6.59
N ILE A 23 -8.36 7.78 5.62
CA ILE A 23 -7.30 8.33 4.76
C ILE A 23 -7.82 9.48 3.90
N LYS A 24 -9.02 9.34 3.31
CA LYS A 24 -9.67 10.40 2.52
C LYS A 24 -9.85 11.67 3.35
N ARG A 25 -10.36 11.54 4.58
CA ARG A 25 -10.52 12.69 5.49
C ARG A 25 -9.18 13.35 5.82
N ARG A 26 -8.14 12.57 6.10
CA ARG A 26 -6.79 13.10 6.36
C ARG A 26 -6.22 13.84 5.14
N LEU A 27 -6.34 13.28 3.94
CA LEU A 27 -5.93 13.93 2.70
C LEU A 27 -6.65 15.25 2.47
N GLN A 28 -7.97 15.28 2.66
CA GLN A 28 -8.77 16.50 2.56
C GLN A 28 -8.30 17.56 3.57
N ASN A 29 -8.10 17.18 4.83
CA ASN A 29 -7.63 18.10 5.86
C ASN A 29 -6.20 18.61 5.61
N SER A 30 -5.35 17.81 4.97
CA SER A 30 -3.97 18.18 4.64
C SER A 30 -3.84 19.07 3.41
N SER A 31 -4.91 19.21 2.60
CA SER A 31 -4.88 19.92 1.31
C SER A 31 -4.30 21.34 1.42
N SER A 32 -4.70 22.10 2.43
CA SER A 32 -4.19 23.46 2.68
C SER A 32 -2.71 23.50 3.05
N ALA A 33 -2.21 22.48 3.78
CA ALA A 33 -0.79 22.38 4.13
C ALA A 33 0.05 21.98 2.91
N ILE A 34 -0.45 21.02 2.13
CA ILE A 34 0.18 20.58 0.88
C ILE A 34 0.26 21.75 -0.12
N ALA A 35 -0.82 22.52 -0.29
CA ALA A 35 -0.84 23.67 -1.19
C ALA A 35 0.18 24.76 -0.82
N LYS A 36 0.55 24.84 0.48
CA LYS A 36 1.55 25.78 1.01
C LYS A 36 2.97 25.19 1.05
N ASN A 37 3.17 23.96 0.58
CA ASN A 37 4.41 23.18 0.72
C ASN A 37 4.85 23.00 2.19
N ASP A 38 3.92 23.02 3.14
CA ASP A 38 4.19 22.71 4.55
C ASP A 38 4.08 21.20 4.79
N PHE A 39 5.16 20.48 4.45
CA PHE A 39 5.23 19.03 4.58
C PHE A 39 5.26 18.54 6.03
N ALA A 40 5.71 19.37 6.98
CA ALA A 40 5.70 19.04 8.39
C ALA A 40 4.26 19.01 8.93
N ALA A 41 3.46 20.04 8.63
CA ALA A 41 2.04 20.05 8.98
C ALA A 41 1.26 18.96 8.23
N ALA A 42 1.55 18.74 6.95
CA ALA A 42 0.94 17.66 6.17
C ALA A 42 1.24 16.27 6.78
N THR A 43 2.48 16.00 7.18
CA THR A 43 2.89 14.75 7.85
C THR A 43 2.08 14.52 9.13
N LYS A 44 1.92 15.55 9.96
CA LYS A 44 1.14 15.47 11.19
C LYS A 44 -0.34 15.16 10.95
N ILE A 45 -0.93 15.71 9.88
CA ILE A 45 -2.34 15.48 9.53
C ILE A 45 -2.54 14.10 8.91
N LEU A 46 -1.64 13.68 8.02
CA LEU A 46 -1.72 12.41 7.30
C LEU A 46 -1.39 11.21 8.19
N GLY A 47 -0.58 11.41 9.24
CA GLY A 47 -0.03 10.30 10.02
C GLY A 47 0.85 9.39 9.17
N ILE A 48 1.43 9.96 8.11
CA ILE A 48 2.34 9.30 7.18
C ILE A 48 3.47 10.29 6.95
N ASP A 49 4.71 9.81 7.03
CA ASP A 49 5.87 10.63 6.74
C ASP A 49 5.88 11.05 5.26
N VAL A 50 5.62 12.33 5.02
CA VAL A 50 5.69 12.99 3.69
C VAL A 50 6.77 14.06 3.67
N SER A 51 7.72 14.02 4.61
CA SER A 51 8.83 14.98 4.70
C SER A 51 9.67 15.03 3.41
N ASN A 52 9.82 13.89 2.74
CA ASN A 52 10.53 13.75 1.45
C ASN A 52 9.64 14.06 0.23
N GLY A 53 8.49 14.70 0.43
CA GLY A 53 7.54 15.07 -0.61
C GLY A 53 6.41 14.05 -0.79
N LEU A 54 5.25 14.56 -1.21
CA LEU A 54 4.03 13.76 -1.39
C LEU A 54 4.18 12.67 -2.46
N ASP A 55 5.00 12.92 -3.48
CA ASP A 55 5.24 12.01 -4.61
C ASP A 55 5.87 10.68 -4.19
N THR A 56 6.61 10.65 -3.08
CA THR A 56 7.24 9.43 -2.55
C THR A 56 6.23 8.47 -1.91
N VAL A 57 5.11 9.00 -1.44
CA VAL A 57 4.08 8.27 -0.70
C VAL A 57 2.86 8.01 -1.57
N PHE A 58 2.50 9.00 -2.38
CA PHE A 58 1.44 8.92 -3.35
C PHE A 58 2.00 9.25 -4.74
N PRO A 59 2.74 8.32 -5.36
CA PRO A 59 3.19 8.50 -6.75
C PRO A 59 1.98 8.77 -7.63
N GLU A 60 2.07 9.77 -8.49
CA GLU A 60 1.01 10.15 -9.45
C GLU A 60 -0.30 10.65 -8.80
N PHE A 61 -0.26 11.09 -7.55
CA PHE A 61 -1.45 11.66 -6.92
C PHE A 61 -1.92 12.92 -7.68
N PRO A 62 -3.22 13.05 -7.98
CA PRO A 62 -3.74 14.17 -8.75
C PRO A 62 -3.51 15.49 -7.99
N LYS A 63 -2.76 16.41 -8.60
CA LYS A 63 -2.47 17.76 -8.04
C LYS A 63 -3.77 18.54 -7.73
N ASN A 64 -4.81 18.33 -8.53
CA ASN A 64 -6.15 18.89 -8.33
C ASN A 64 -7.05 17.85 -7.64
N ALA A 65 -6.73 17.51 -6.40
CA ALA A 65 -7.41 16.44 -5.67
C ALA A 65 -8.84 16.84 -5.27
N SER A 66 -9.82 16.42 -6.07
CA SER A 66 -11.24 16.42 -5.67
C SER A 66 -11.56 15.15 -4.89
N GLY A 67 -12.67 15.15 -4.13
CA GLY A 67 -13.09 13.97 -3.37
C GLY A 67 -13.29 12.70 -4.23
N ALA A 68 -13.58 12.87 -5.53
CA ALA A 68 -13.72 11.78 -6.49
C ALA A 68 -12.35 11.26 -6.97
N SER A 69 -11.41 12.16 -7.28
CA SER A 69 -10.08 11.76 -7.76
C SER A 69 -9.29 10.99 -6.69
N ILE A 70 -9.48 11.32 -5.41
CA ILE A 70 -8.90 10.57 -4.27
C ILE A 70 -9.42 9.13 -4.25
N SER A 71 -10.73 8.93 -4.43
CA SER A 71 -11.33 7.60 -4.37
C SER A 71 -10.85 6.72 -5.53
N THR A 72 -10.73 7.31 -6.73
CA THR A 72 -10.17 6.64 -7.91
C THR A 72 -8.73 6.23 -7.64
N TYR A 73 -7.90 7.15 -7.16
CA TYR A 73 -6.51 6.87 -6.82
C TYR A 73 -6.38 5.68 -5.85
N LEU A 74 -7.09 5.71 -4.72
CA LEU A 74 -7.08 4.63 -3.73
C LEU A 74 -7.53 3.28 -4.32
N GLY A 75 -8.46 3.29 -5.28
CA GLY A 75 -8.92 2.09 -5.98
C GLY A 75 -7.92 1.50 -6.96
N HIS A 76 -7.08 2.34 -7.58
CA HIS A 76 -6.02 1.90 -8.48
C HIS A 76 -4.73 1.52 -7.75
N HIS A 77 -4.54 1.98 -6.51
CA HIS A 77 -3.36 1.72 -5.70
C HIS A 77 -3.33 0.28 -5.14
N VAL A 78 -2.99 -0.66 -6.03
CA VAL A 78 -2.98 -2.09 -5.76
C VAL A 78 -1.66 -2.72 -6.20
N CYS A 79 -1.31 -3.83 -5.56
CA CYS A 79 -0.25 -4.72 -6.03
C CYS A 79 -0.82 -6.11 -6.36
N LYS A 80 -0.11 -6.85 -7.22
CA LYS A 80 -0.45 -8.24 -7.56
C LYS A 80 0.43 -9.19 -6.76
N ILE A 81 -0.19 -10.01 -5.92
CA ILE A 81 0.51 -10.96 -5.05
C ILE A 81 -0.23 -12.30 -5.05
N CYS A 82 0.45 -13.39 -4.73
CA CYS A 82 -0.24 -14.68 -4.64
C CYS A 82 -1.09 -14.77 -3.36
N SER A 83 -2.08 -15.67 -3.36
CA SER A 83 -2.96 -15.88 -2.20
C SER A 83 -2.19 -16.14 -0.88
N PRO A 84 -1.11 -16.96 -0.83
CA PRO A 84 -0.31 -17.12 0.38
C PRO A 84 0.36 -15.84 0.88
N CYS A 85 0.93 -15.04 -0.04
CA CYS A 85 1.52 -13.75 0.32
C CYS A 85 0.45 -12.78 0.81
N HIS A 86 -0.73 -12.77 0.19
CA HIS A 86 -1.85 -11.94 0.63
C HIS A 86 -2.27 -12.28 2.07
N SER A 87 -2.44 -13.57 2.37
CA SER A 87 -2.72 -14.01 3.74
C SER A 87 -1.60 -13.64 4.71
N MET A 88 -0.33 -13.74 4.30
CA MET A 88 0.80 -13.38 5.14
C MET A 88 0.82 -11.88 5.47
N VAL A 89 0.57 -11.01 4.49
CA VAL A 89 0.54 -9.56 4.68
C VAL A 89 -0.48 -9.17 5.76
N HIS A 90 -1.70 -9.70 5.68
CA HIS A 90 -2.74 -9.44 6.69
C HIS A 90 -2.52 -10.16 8.02
N ARG A 91 -1.63 -11.16 8.08
CA ARG A 91 -1.19 -11.77 9.34
C ARG A 91 -0.12 -10.93 10.03
N LEU A 92 0.74 -10.28 9.26
CA LEU A 92 1.86 -9.48 9.77
C LEU A 92 1.47 -8.05 10.13
N HIS A 93 0.46 -7.50 9.45
CA HIS A 93 0.08 -6.10 9.58
C HIS A 93 -1.43 -5.93 9.65
N THR A 94 -1.86 -5.04 10.54
CA THR A 94 -3.22 -4.53 10.57
C THR A 94 -3.50 -3.61 9.38
N GLU A 95 -4.77 -3.37 9.09
CA GLU A 95 -5.16 -2.50 7.96
C GLU A 95 -4.62 -1.07 8.09
N MET A 96 -4.55 -0.55 9.31
CA MET A 96 -4.01 0.78 9.58
C MET A 96 -2.49 0.83 9.45
N GLU A 97 -1.77 -0.18 9.92
CA GLU A 97 -0.32 -0.26 9.72
C GLU A 97 0.04 -0.34 8.23
N LEU A 98 -0.73 -1.08 7.44
CA LEU A 98 -0.56 -1.11 5.99
C LEU A 98 -0.76 0.28 5.37
N ALA A 99 -1.82 0.99 5.77
CA ALA A 99 -2.11 2.31 5.24
C ALA A 99 -1.06 3.38 5.64
N GLU A 100 -0.47 3.28 6.84
CA GLU A 100 0.45 4.28 7.37
C GLU A 100 1.92 3.99 7.02
N HIS A 101 2.36 2.74 7.18
CA HIS A 101 3.77 2.37 7.10
C HIS A 101 4.12 1.52 5.87
N TYR A 102 3.18 0.75 5.32
CA TYR A 102 3.42 -0.19 4.20
C TYR A 102 2.55 0.12 2.97
N ASN A 103 2.37 1.40 2.70
CA ASN A 103 1.43 1.91 1.68
C ASN A 103 2.00 1.95 0.26
N THR A 104 3.23 1.50 0.05
CA THR A 104 3.80 1.30 -1.30
C THR A 104 4.38 -0.11 -1.39
N VAL A 105 4.66 -0.58 -2.61
CA VAL A 105 5.27 -1.91 -2.81
C VAL A 105 6.66 -1.95 -2.18
N GLU A 106 7.43 -0.88 -2.31
CA GLU A 106 8.78 -0.74 -1.79
C GLU A 106 8.79 -0.83 -0.27
N LYS A 107 7.88 -0.11 0.40
CA LYS A 107 7.72 -0.19 1.86
C LYS A 107 7.26 -1.57 2.28
N LEU A 108 6.29 -2.16 1.59
CA LEU A 108 5.85 -3.53 1.88
C LEU A 108 7.00 -4.53 1.77
N LEU A 109 7.89 -4.34 0.79
CA LEU A 109 9.10 -5.15 0.61
C LEU A 109 10.24 -4.81 1.59
N SER A 110 10.12 -3.76 2.40
CA SER A 110 11.12 -3.48 3.45
C SER A 110 10.88 -4.27 4.74
N ASP A 111 9.72 -4.93 4.92
CA ASP A 111 9.52 -5.82 6.08
C ASP A 111 10.30 -7.13 5.90
N GLU A 112 11.33 -7.31 6.73
CA GLU A 112 12.14 -8.53 6.76
C GLU A 112 11.31 -9.80 6.99
N ARG A 113 10.25 -9.75 7.79
CA ARG A 113 9.39 -10.91 8.09
C ARG A 113 8.67 -11.37 6.84
N LEU A 114 8.21 -10.40 6.04
CA LEU A 114 7.57 -10.68 4.76
C LEU A 114 8.58 -11.22 3.74
N ILE A 115 9.78 -10.64 3.65
CA ILE A 115 10.86 -11.14 2.79
C ILE A 115 11.28 -12.57 3.16
N LYS A 116 11.45 -12.86 4.46
CA LYS A 116 11.81 -14.19 4.95
C LYS A 116 10.75 -15.21 4.57
N PHE A 117 9.47 -14.86 4.73
CA PHE A 117 8.36 -15.68 4.26
C PHE A 117 8.39 -15.86 2.74
N ALA A 118 8.61 -14.80 1.96
CA ALA A 118 8.64 -14.84 0.51
C ALA A 118 9.74 -15.78 0.00
N LYS A 119 10.95 -15.70 0.56
CA LYS A 119 12.08 -16.59 0.26
C LYS A 119 11.79 -18.04 0.59
N TRP A 120 11.15 -18.30 1.74
CA TRP A 120 10.71 -19.65 2.10
C TRP A 120 9.62 -20.16 1.14
N ALA A 121 8.63 -19.32 0.84
CA ALA A 121 7.49 -19.65 -0.02
C ALA A 121 7.92 -19.98 -1.46
N ASN A 122 8.91 -19.26 -1.99
CA ASN A 122 9.49 -19.51 -3.32
C ASN A 122 9.96 -20.98 -3.46
N LYS A 123 10.59 -21.52 -2.42
CA LYS A 123 11.09 -22.91 -2.40
C LYS A 123 9.99 -23.98 -2.31
N GLN A 124 8.74 -23.58 -2.04
CA GLN A 124 7.64 -24.52 -1.84
C GLN A 124 6.94 -24.86 -3.16
N LYS A 125 6.57 -26.13 -3.31
CA LYS A 125 5.72 -26.58 -4.42
C LYS A 125 4.38 -25.83 -4.41
N PRO A 126 3.81 -25.47 -5.58
CA PRO A 126 2.51 -24.77 -5.68
C PRO A 126 1.38 -25.46 -4.91
N GLY A 127 1.42 -26.80 -4.83
CA GLY A 127 0.42 -27.59 -4.15
C GLY A 127 -0.96 -27.34 -4.76
N LYS A 128 -1.93 -26.92 -3.93
CA LYS A 128 -3.30 -26.58 -4.34
C LYS A 128 -3.44 -25.27 -5.12
N HIS A 129 -2.40 -24.46 -5.25
CA HIS A 129 -2.47 -23.18 -5.96
C HIS A 129 -2.28 -23.40 -7.46
N ALA A 130 -3.24 -22.92 -8.26
CA ALA A 130 -3.17 -22.99 -9.71
C ALA A 130 -1.91 -22.28 -10.23
N MET A 131 -1.10 -23.00 -11.01
CA MET A 131 0.04 -22.42 -11.72
C MET A 131 -0.47 -21.58 -12.88
N VAL A 132 0.23 -20.48 -13.16
CA VAL A 132 0.02 -19.71 -14.39
C VAL A 132 0.99 -20.26 -15.42
N ARG A 133 0.48 -20.64 -16.60
CA ARG A 133 1.29 -21.07 -17.74
C ARG A 133 1.71 -19.87 -18.57
#